data_AF-A0A812XDL5-F1
#
_entry.id   AF-A0A812XDL5-F1
#
_cell.length_a   1.000
_cell.length_b   1.000
_cell.length_c   1.000
_cell.angle_alpha   90.00
_cell.angle_beta   90.00
_cell.angle_gamma   90.00
#
_symmetry.space_group_name_H-M   'P 1'
#
loop_
_entity.id
_entity.type
_entity.pdbx_description
1 polymer ?
#
loop_
_entity_poly.entity_id
_entity_poly.type
_entity_poly.pdbx_seq_one_letter_code
_entity_poly.pdbx_strand_id
1 'polypeptide(L)'
;VTFSANVSAEYDRVQRLQMGGLLENLASMGYLTRAGIYVTQALLQSAESATSRSLLDDYRSYDARYHEPQSFFDDVESIDDSQLVPCAGWLTSGEAALCENNWWKAPTCRFKGNGSCVPCMTATVGRSAYRVAEVIDKAVAHTMPIALGVTRSVKDLHDLVAAHRTLFVFWEPDVTFLQLHPRRISFPKHNPLQWLRGDYSTDSQAEDPRIVVSSDLMMHAPDVREMLLKMK
;
A
#
# COMPACT_ATOMS: atom_id res chain seq x y z
N VAL A 1 -16.71 -18.60 1.97
CA VAL A 1 -16.11 -17.94 0.79
C VAL A 1 -15.26 -18.97 0.08
N THR A 2 -15.76 -19.54 -1.01
CA THR A 2 -15.05 -20.54 -1.84
C THR A 2 -13.94 -19.84 -2.62
N PHE A 3 -12.69 -20.14 -2.27
CA PHE A 3 -11.51 -19.68 -3.01
C PHE A 3 -11.57 -20.20 -4.45
N SER A 4 -11.26 -19.33 -5.42
CA SER A 4 -11.09 -19.73 -6.81
C SER A 4 -9.82 -20.58 -6.94
N ALA A 5 -9.99 -21.90 -6.93
CA ALA A 5 -8.94 -22.89 -7.20
C ALA A 5 -8.23 -22.65 -8.56
N ASN A 6 -8.84 -21.86 -9.45
CA ASN A 6 -8.35 -21.64 -10.82
C ASN A 6 -7.09 -20.76 -10.88
N VAL A 7 -6.90 -19.81 -9.96
CA VAL A 7 -5.72 -18.92 -10.00
C VAL A 7 -4.44 -19.64 -9.57
N SER A 8 -4.54 -20.57 -8.61
CA SER A 8 -3.42 -21.41 -8.17
C SER A 8 -2.93 -22.34 -9.28
N ALA A 9 -3.86 -22.98 -10.00
CA ALA A 9 -3.51 -23.93 -11.05
C ALA A 9 -2.82 -23.24 -12.25
N GLU A 10 -3.18 -21.99 -12.54
CA GLU A 10 -2.59 -21.22 -13.64
C GLU A 10 -1.18 -20.72 -13.29
N TYR A 11 -0.96 -20.27 -12.04
CA TYR A 11 0.37 -19.89 -11.55
C TYR A 11 1.33 -21.09 -11.52
N ASP A 12 0.89 -22.24 -11.00
CA ASP A 12 1.68 -23.47 -10.96
C ASP A 12 1.99 -24.01 -12.37
N ARG A 13 1.11 -23.75 -13.35
CA ARG A 13 1.34 -24.08 -14.76
C ARG A 13 2.38 -23.16 -15.39
N VAL A 14 2.31 -21.85 -15.15
CA VAL A 14 3.27 -20.87 -15.68
C VAL A 14 4.66 -21.09 -15.08
N GLN A 15 4.77 -21.33 -13.77
CA GLN A 15 6.06 -21.66 -13.15
C GLN A 15 6.64 -22.97 -13.69
N ARG A 16 5.83 -24.02 -13.89
CA ARG A 16 6.30 -25.27 -14.51
C ARG A 16 6.82 -25.06 -15.93
N LEU A 17 6.16 -24.21 -16.72
CA LEU A 17 6.58 -23.89 -18.08
C LEU A 17 7.82 -22.99 -18.13
N GLN A 18 7.98 -22.04 -17.20
CA GLN A 18 9.10 -21.09 -17.21
C GLN A 18 10.34 -21.57 -16.47
N MET A 19 10.19 -22.34 -15.38
CA MET A 19 11.30 -22.82 -14.55
C MET A 19 11.49 -24.33 -14.62
N GLY A 20 10.93 -25.00 -15.63
CA GLY A 20 11.18 -26.42 -15.91
C GLY A 20 10.76 -27.39 -14.80
N GLY A 21 9.85 -26.98 -13.91
CA GLY A 21 9.44 -27.80 -12.76
C GLY A 21 10.46 -27.87 -11.62
N LEU A 22 11.46 -27.00 -11.61
CA LEU A 22 12.49 -26.93 -10.56
C LEU A 22 11.94 -26.51 -9.18
N LEU A 23 10.75 -25.90 -9.15
CA LEU A 23 10.11 -25.46 -7.92
C LEU A 23 8.80 -26.21 -7.68
N GLU A 24 8.55 -26.55 -6.42
CA GLU A 24 7.32 -27.14 -5.90
C GLU A 24 6.64 -26.14 -4.96
N ASN A 25 5.34 -25.92 -5.14
CA ASN A 25 4.49 -25.14 -4.24
C ASN A 25 3.87 -26.08 -3.21
N LEU A 26 4.32 -26.01 -1.95
CA LEU A 26 3.92 -26.97 -0.91
C LEU A 26 2.59 -26.59 -0.25
N ALA A 27 2.39 -25.30 0.07
CA ALA A 27 1.22 -24.84 0.79
C ALA A 27 1.09 -23.31 0.80
N SER A 28 -0.10 -22.84 1.16
CA SER A 28 -0.33 -21.49 1.67
C SER A 28 0.18 -21.36 3.10
N MET A 29 0.70 -20.18 3.44
CA MET A 29 1.12 -19.80 4.80
C MET A 29 -0.06 -19.52 5.75
N GLY A 30 -1.31 -19.71 5.31
CA GLY A 30 -2.49 -19.64 6.18
C GLY A 30 -3.07 -18.24 6.41
N TYR A 31 -2.45 -17.19 5.85
CA TYR A 31 -2.94 -15.82 5.92
C TYR A 31 -2.84 -15.12 4.56
N LEU A 32 -3.61 -14.05 4.40
CA LEU A 32 -3.51 -13.18 3.23
C LEU A 32 -2.68 -11.95 3.59
N THR A 33 -1.79 -11.56 2.68
CA THR A 33 -1.17 -10.24 2.74
C THR A 33 -2.02 -9.24 1.99
N ARG A 34 -2.05 -8.02 2.50
CA ARG A 34 -2.72 -6.89 1.85
C ARG A 34 -1.84 -5.68 1.99
N ALA A 35 -1.65 -4.95 0.91
CA ALA A 35 -1.02 -3.65 0.95
C ALA A 35 -2.05 -2.56 0.58
N GLY A 36 -1.78 -1.32 0.94
CA GLY A 36 -2.68 -0.22 0.61
C GLY A 36 -2.38 1.04 1.38
N ILE A 37 -3.34 1.96 1.33
CA ILE A 37 -3.32 3.20 2.11
C ILE A 37 -4.08 2.96 3.41
N TYR A 38 -3.51 3.40 4.53
CA TYR A 38 -4.02 3.22 5.87
C TYR A 38 -4.17 4.57 6.57
N VAL A 39 -5.04 4.56 7.58
CA VAL A 39 -5.27 5.65 8.54
C VAL A 39 -5.20 5.09 9.96
N THR A 40 -4.75 5.87 10.93
CA THR A 40 -4.71 5.42 12.33
C THR A 40 -6.12 5.39 12.93
N GLN A 41 -6.38 4.49 13.88
CA GLN A 41 -7.69 4.43 14.55
C GLN A 41 -8.02 5.72 15.28
N ALA A 42 -7.02 6.38 15.89
CA ALA A 42 -7.22 7.63 16.60
C ALA A 42 -7.72 8.75 15.67
N LEU A 43 -7.15 8.85 14.46
CA LEU A 43 -7.59 9.81 13.46
C LEU A 43 -9.00 9.47 12.93
N LEU A 44 -9.27 8.19 12.68
CA LEU A 44 -10.60 7.74 12.27
C LEU A 44 -11.68 8.10 13.30
N GLN A 45 -11.41 7.85 14.59
CA GLN A 45 -12.34 8.20 15.68
C GLN A 45 -12.54 9.71 15.80
N SER A 46 -11.48 10.51 15.63
CA SER A 46 -11.60 11.97 15.61
C SER A 46 -12.52 12.45 14.48
N ALA A 47 -12.38 11.88 13.28
CA ALA A 47 -13.21 12.21 12.13
C ALA A 47 -14.67 11.75 12.31
N GLU A 48 -14.90 10.56 12.87
CA GLU A 48 -16.24 10.03 13.19
C GLU A 48 -17.01 10.89 14.18
N SER A 49 -16.31 11.46 15.16
CA SER A 49 -16.90 12.32 16.19
C SER A 49 -17.24 13.72 15.71
N ALA A 50 -16.73 14.14 14.55
CA ALA A 50 -16.99 15.45 13.99
C ALA A 50 -18.43 15.54 13.45
N THR A 51 -19.04 16.73 13.55
CA THR A 51 -20.43 16.96 13.17
C THR A 51 -20.69 16.72 11.67
N SER A 52 -19.64 16.80 10.84
CA SER A 52 -19.64 16.43 9.43
C SER A 52 -19.25 14.95 9.26
N ARG A 53 -20.24 14.07 9.12
CA ARG A 53 -20.08 12.61 8.94
C ARG A 53 -19.51 12.20 7.56
N SER A 54 -18.33 12.69 7.17
CA SER A 54 -17.61 12.19 5.99
C SER A 54 -16.41 11.37 6.44
N LEU A 55 -16.66 10.07 6.62
CA LEU A 55 -15.76 9.03 7.06
C LEU A 55 -14.83 8.56 5.93
N LEU A 56 -13.51 8.52 6.11
CA LEU A 56 -12.56 7.88 5.18
C LEU A 56 -12.63 6.33 5.21
N ASP A 57 -13.82 5.76 5.08
CA ASP A 57 -14.05 4.31 5.19
C ASP A 57 -14.42 3.67 3.83
N ASP A 58 -14.95 4.47 2.90
CA ASP A 58 -15.35 4.04 1.55
C ASP A 58 -14.83 4.99 0.47
N TYR A 59 -14.65 4.51 -0.76
CA TYR A 59 -14.05 5.27 -1.83
C TYR A 59 -14.77 6.54 -2.27
N ARG A 60 -16.03 6.66 -1.88
CA ARG A 60 -16.85 7.84 -2.17
C ARG A 60 -16.59 8.99 -1.21
N SER A 61 -16.04 8.69 -0.04
CA SER A 61 -15.92 9.63 1.08
C SER A 61 -14.68 10.51 1.04
N TYR A 62 -13.64 10.08 0.33
CA TYR A 62 -12.38 10.82 0.18
C TYR A 62 -12.34 11.72 -1.06
N ASP A 63 -13.47 11.84 -1.76
CA ASP A 63 -13.57 12.68 -2.95
C ASP A 63 -13.63 14.16 -2.57
N ALA A 64 -12.57 14.91 -2.92
CA ALA A 64 -12.44 16.33 -2.61
C ALA A 64 -13.46 17.23 -3.33
N ARG A 65 -14.26 16.69 -4.26
CA ARG A 65 -15.36 17.42 -4.90
C ARG A 65 -16.56 17.58 -3.98
N TYR A 66 -16.76 16.64 -3.06
CA TYR A 66 -17.94 16.58 -2.20
C TYR A 66 -17.60 16.71 -0.72
N HIS A 67 -16.35 16.44 -0.33
CA HIS A 67 -15.88 16.43 1.05
C HIS A 67 -14.56 17.19 1.21
N GLU A 68 -14.25 17.60 2.44
CA GLU A 68 -12.99 18.31 2.78
C GLU A 68 -12.15 17.48 3.77
N PRO A 69 -11.65 16.30 3.36
CA PRO A 69 -10.95 15.39 4.26
C PRO A 69 -9.68 16.00 4.85
N GLN A 70 -9.04 16.96 4.17
CA GLN A 70 -7.83 17.65 4.63
C GLN A 70 -7.98 18.31 6.01
N SER A 71 -9.20 18.69 6.41
CA SER A 71 -9.44 19.32 7.72
C SER A 71 -9.13 18.43 8.92
N PHE A 72 -9.03 17.11 8.72
CA PHE A 72 -8.71 16.15 9.77
C PHE A 72 -7.20 15.87 9.91
N PHE A 73 -6.40 16.26 8.92
CA PHE A 73 -4.97 15.94 8.85
C PHE A 73 -4.11 17.13 9.25
N ASP A 74 -2.83 16.88 9.47
CA ASP A 74 -1.85 17.94 9.66
C ASP A 74 -1.44 18.54 8.31
N ASP A 75 -0.95 19.78 8.34
CA ASP A 75 -0.43 20.43 7.15
C ASP A 75 0.88 19.79 6.70
N VAL A 76 1.09 19.71 5.39
CA VAL A 76 2.34 19.21 4.79
C VAL A 76 3.56 19.99 5.30
N GLU A 77 3.40 21.29 5.54
CA GLU A 77 4.47 22.16 6.06
C GLU A 77 4.85 21.87 7.52
N SER A 78 4.04 21.10 8.26
CA SER A 78 4.35 20.69 9.63
C SER A 78 5.32 19.50 9.71
N ILE A 79 5.56 18.84 8.58
CA ILE A 79 6.43 17.66 8.46
C ILE A 79 7.81 18.10 8.03
N ASP A 80 8.85 17.63 8.72
CA ASP A 80 10.24 17.97 8.38
C ASP A 80 10.67 17.27 7.08
N ASP A 81 10.83 18.07 6.02
CA ASP A 81 11.35 17.64 4.71
C ASP A 81 12.70 16.93 4.80
N SER A 82 13.49 17.15 5.86
CA SER A 82 14.77 16.47 6.07
C SER A 82 14.59 14.95 6.28
N GLN A 83 13.41 14.49 6.67
CA GLN A 83 13.09 13.08 6.85
C GLN A 83 12.68 12.38 5.53
N LEU A 84 12.52 13.17 4.45
CA LEU A 84 12.05 12.69 3.16
C LEU A 84 13.21 12.47 2.17
N VAL A 85 12.93 11.62 1.18
CA VAL A 85 13.78 11.39 0.02
C VAL A 85 13.29 12.27 -1.13
N PRO A 86 14.18 12.99 -1.82
CA PRO A 86 13.79 13.78 -2.99
C PRO A 86 13.16 12.92 -4.08
N CYS A 87 12.16 13.46 -4.77
CA CYS A 87 11.43 12.71 -5.81
C CYS A 87 12.30 12.21 -6.96
N ALA A 88 13.42 12.89 -7.26
CA ALA A 88 14.39 12.40 -8.24
C ALA A 88 14.98 11.03 -7.86
N GLY A 89 14.96 10.68 -6.57
CA GLY A 89 15.37 9.37 -6.06
C GLY A 89 14.25 8.32 -6.04
N TRP A 90 13.01 8.69 -6.39
CA TRP A 90 11.91 7.75 -6.50
C TRP A 90 12.04 7.07 -7.86
N LEU A 91 12.48 5.82 -7.90
CA LEU A 91 12.63 5.03 -9.13
C LEU A 91 11.25 4.72 -9.74
N THR A 92 10.55 5.72 -10.30
CA THR A 92 9.25 5.56 -10.96
C THR A 92 9.29 6.04 -12.40
N SER A 93 8.51 5.40 -13.25
CA SER A 93 8.32 5.77 -14.65
C SER A 93 7.50 7.08 -14.73
N GLY A 94 8.14 8.18 -15.14
CA GLY A 94 7.50 9.37 -15.72
C GLY A 94 6.78 10.36 -14.79
N GLU A 95 6.00 9.89 -13.81
CA GLU A 95 5.08 10.76 -13.05
C GLU A 95 5.67 11.42 -11.78
N ALA A 96 6.83 10.94 -11.31
CA ALA A 96 7.61 11.61 -10.25
C ALA A 96 8.23 12.96 -10.69
N ALA A 97 8.12 13.32 -11.98
CA ALA A 97 8.65 14.56 -12.54
C ALA A 97 7.90 15.85 -12.07
N LEU A 98 6.80 15.72 -11.31
CA LEU A 98 5.93 16.83 -10.90
C LEU A 98 6.00 17.18 -9.40
N CYS A 99 7.07 16.76 -8.71
CA CYS A 99 7.21 17.05 -7.29
C CYS A 99 7.69 18.48 -6.99
N GLU A 100 7.23 18.99 -5.85
CA GLU A 100 7.68 20.24 -5.24
C GLU A 100 8.16 19.95 -3.82
N ASN A 101 9.38 20.37 -3.46
CA ASN A 101 9.92 20.25 -2.10
C ASN A 101 9.82 18.83 -1.49
N ASN A 102 10.22 17.78 -2.22
CA ASN A 102 10.11 16.36 -1.81
C ASN A 102 8.68 15.78 -1.76
N TRP A 103 7.67 16.56 -2.13
CA TRP A 103 6.27 16.12 -2.17
C TRP A 103 5.76 16.00 -3.59
N TRP A 104 5.13 14.87 -3.90
CA TRP A 104 4.24 14.81 -5.05
C TRP A 104 2.85 15.26 -4.60
N LYS A 105 2.30 16.31 -5.23
CA LYS A 105 0.95 16.80 -4.92
C LYS A 105 -0.03 16.34 -5.99
N ALA A 106 -1.18 15.81 -5.59
CA ALA A 106 -2.26 15.44 -6.49
C ALA A 106 -2.82 16.68 -7.24
N PRO A 107 -3.43 16.53 -8.42
CA PRO A 107 -3.99 17.67 -9.16
C PRO A 107 -5.00 18.50 -8.35
N THR A 108 -5.81 17.85 -7.52
CA THR A 108 -6.80 18.44 -6.59
C THR A 108 -6.19 19.37 -5.55
N CYS A 109 -4.93 19.13 -5.20
CA CYS A 109 -4.13 19.85 -4.23
C CYS A 109 -3.47 21.11 -4.81
N ARG A 110 -2.99 21.01 -6.06
CA ARG A 110 -2.13 22.03 -6.68
C ARG A 110 -2.78 23.40 -6.81
N PHE A 111 -4.10 23.46 -6.90
CA PHE A 111 -4.83 24.71 -7.16
C PHE A 111 -5.33 25.43 -5.89
N LYS A 112 -5.24 24.83 -4.70
CA LYS A 112 -5.83 25.36 -3.45
C LYS A 112 -4.81 25.72 -2.35
N GLY A 113 -3.51 25.63 -2.63
CA GLY A 113 -2.43 25.93 -1.68
C GLY A 113 -2.06 24.76 -0.76
N ASN A 114 -1.00 24.88 0.05
CA ASN A 114 -0.42 23.76 0.80
C ASN A 114 -1.33 23.18 1.90
N GLY A 115 -2.14 24.01 2.58
CA GLY A 115 -3.12 23.55 3.59
C GLY A 115 -4.38 22.88 3.01
N SER A 116 -4.39 22.61 1.70
CA SER A 116 -5.48 21.87 1.04
C SER A 116 -5.18 20.38 0.87
N CYS A 117 -4.02 19.92 1.33
CA CYS A 117 -3.53 18.56 1.10
C CYS A 117 -3.52 17.70 2.35
N VAL A 118 -3.91 16.45 2.15
CA VAL A 118 -3.76 15.34 3.07
C VAL A 118 -2.34 14.76 2.90
N PRO A 119 -1.46 14.90 3.89
CA PRO A 119 -0.16 14.22 3.89
C PRO A 119 -0.35 12.70 3.85
N CYS A 120 0.27 12.05 2.85
CA CYS A 120 0.34 10.61 2.71
C CYS A 120 1.80 10.15 2.65
N MET A 121 2.22 9.28 3.57
CA MET A 121 3.61 8.82 3.62
C MET A 121 3.76 7.42 3.08
N THR A 122 4.88 7.16 2.40
CA THR A 122 5.40 5.81 2.19
C THR A 122 6.88 5.79 2.55
N ALA A 123 7.50 4.62 2.55
CA ALA A 123 8.92 4.46 2.85
C ALA A 123 9.70 3.99 1.61
N THR A 124 11.01 4.23 1.63
CA THR A 124 11.91 3.41 0.82
C THR A 124 12.05 2.01 1.42
N VAL A 125 11.83 0.99 0.59
CA VAL A 125 12.11 -0.42 0.92
C VAL A 125 13.28 -0.86 0.04
N GLY A 126 14.41 -1.15 0.67
CA GLY A 126 15.67 -1.36 -0.05
C GLY A 126 16.14 -0.06 -0.72
N ARG A 127 16.16 -0.03 -2.06
CA ARG A 127 16.59 1.13 -2.86
C ARG A 127 15.44 1.82 -3.61
N SER A 128 14.20 1.41 -3.37
CA SER A 128 13.05 1.88 -4.15
C SER A 128 11.98 2.46 -3.24
N ALA A 129 11.34 3.53 -3.71
CA ALA A 129 10.16 4.08 -3.07
C ALA A 129 8.98 3.10 -3.20
N TYR A 130 8.35 2.75 -2.09
CA TYR A 130 7.36 1.69 -2.05
C TYR A 130 5.99 2.18 -2.56
N ARG A 131 5.47 1.54 -3.62
CA ARG A 131 4.11 1.71 -4.18
C ARG A 131 3.70 3.16 -4.51
N VAL A 132 4.65 4.00 -4.89
CA VAL A 132 4.38 5.41 -5.26
C VAL A 132 3.38 5.53 -6.41
N ALA A 133 3.57 4.78 -7.49
CA ALA A 133 2.70 4.85 -8.67
C ALA A 133 1.23 4.52 -8.33
N GLU A 134 1.02 3.56 -7.45
CA GLU A 134 -0.32 3.19 -7.02
C GLU A 134 -1.02 4.29 -6.22
N VAL A 135 -0.30 4.96 -5.31
CA VAL A 135 -0.88 6.08 -4.56
C VAL A 135 -1.22 7.23 -5.50
N ILE A 136 -0.33 7.52 -6.46
CA ILE A 136 -0.53 8.55 -7.48
C ILE A 136 -1.81 8.27 -8.29
N ASP A 137 -1.92 7.07 -8.86
CA ASP A 137 -3.08 6.66 -9.67
C ASP A 137 -4.37 6.70 -8.87
N LYS A 138 -4.36 6.20 -7.63
CA LYS A 138 -5.52 6.25 -6.74
C LYS A 138 -5.93 7.68 -6.43
N ALA A 139 -4.96 8.55 -6.13
CA ALA A 139 -5.24 9.95 -5.82
C ALA A 139 -5.85 10.68 -7.03
N VAL A 140 -5.34 10.43 -8.23
CA VAL A 140 -5.85 11.01 -9.48
C VAL A 140 -7.23 10.45 -9.82
N ALA A 141 -7.38 9.13 -9.87
CA ALA A 141 -8.62 8.48 -10.29
C ALA A 141 -9.80 8.79 -9.37
N HIS A 142 -9.52 8.97 -8.07
CA HIS A 142 -10.56 9.23 -7.07
C HIS A 142 -10.58 10.66 -6.55
N THR A 143 -9.87 11.58 -7.20
CA THR A 143 -9.91 13.01 -6.85
C THR A 143 -9.56 13.24 -5.37
N MET A 144 -8.60 12.47 -4.83
CA MET A 144 -8.16 12.59 -3.45
C MET A 144 -7.19 13.77 -3.32
N PRO A 145 -7.26 14.59 -2.25
CA PRO A 145 -6.37 15.72 -2.06
C PRO A 145 -5.06 15.27 -1.40
N ILE A 146 -4.31 14.35 -2.03
CA ILE A 146 -3.09 13.77 -1.43
C ILE A 146 -1.84 14.59 -1.76
N ALA A 147 -0.99 14.82 -0.75
CA ALA A 147 0.43 15.10 -0.93
C ALA A 147 1.24 13.89 -0.47
N LEU A 148 1.90 13.21 -1.40
CA LEU A 148 2.69 12.01 -1.16
C LEU A 148 4.13 12.39 -0.83
N GLY A 149 4.66 11.88 0.27
CA GLY A 149 6.06 11.96 0.66
C GLY A 149 6.65 10.56 0.83
N VAL A 150 7.94 10.40 0.53
CA VAL A 150 8.67 9.14 0.72
C VAL A 150 9.73 9.35 1.78
N THR A 151 9.66 8.58 2.86
CA THR A 151 10.65 8.61 3.94
C THR A 151 11.88 7.75 3.61
N ARG A 152 12.99 8.02 4.29
CA ARG A 152 14.27 7.31 4.09
C ARG A 152 14.28 5.88 4.61
N SER A 153 13.34 5.52 5.47
CA SER A 153 13.24 4.19 6.05
C SER A 153 11.84 3.90 6.60
N VAL A 154 11.54 2.61 6.79
CA VAL A 154 10.31 2.18 7.48
C VAL A 154 10.27 2.71 8.92
N LYS A 155 11.43 2.90 9.57
CA LYS A 155 11.50 3.51 10.89
C LYS A 155 11.06 4.98 10.87
N ASP A 156 11.59 5.77 9.93
CA ASP A 156 11.21 7.19 9.80
C ASP A 156 9.73 7.33 9.43
N LEU A 157 9.20 6.41 8.61
CA LEU A 157 7.76 6.31 8.35
C LEU A 157 6.98 6.08 9.65
N HIS A 158 7.41 5.12 10.47
CA HIS A 158 6.76 4.85 11.74
C HIS A 158 6.74 6.07 12.66
N ASP A 159 7.89 6.73 12.83
CA ASP A 159 8.01 7.89 13.71
C ASP A 159 7.12 9.06 13.23
N LEU A 160 7.07 9.30 11.92
CA LEU A 160 6.22 10.34 11.33
C LEU A 160 4.72 10.04 11.49
N VAL A 161 4.29 8.81 11.22
CA VAL A 161 2.88 8.41 11.36
C VAL A 161 2.45 8.41 12.83
N ALA A 162 3.35 8.12 13.76
CA ALA A 162 3.08 8.21 15.19
C ALA A 162 2.99 9.67 15.68
N ALA A 163 3.74 10.58 15.07
CA ALA A 163 3.80 11.99 15.47
C ALA A 163 2.73 12.87 14.79
N HIS A 164 2.27 12.50 13.59
CA HIS A 164 1.43 13.35 12.75
C HIS A 164 0.15 12.64 12.29
N ARG A 165 -0.92 13.43 12.10
CA ARG A 165 -2.17 12.99 11.49
C ARG A 165 -1.97 12.90 9.98
N THR A 166 -1.57 11.72 9.52
CA THR A 166 -1.25 11.43 8.11
C THR A 166 -1.93 10.15 7.63
N LEU A 167 -2.10 10.03 6.32
CA LEU A 167 -2.28 8.74 5.67
C LEU A 167 -0.91 8.08 5.51
N PHE A 168 -0.89 6.75 5.40
CA PHE A 168 0.36 6.05 5.13
C PHE A 168 0.17 4.76 4.35
N VAL A 169 1.17 4.39 3.57
CA VAL A 169 1.20 3.15 2.80
C VAL A 169 1.85 2.07 3.63
N PHE A 170 1.16 0.93 3.75
CA PHE A 170 1.67 -0.20 4.53
C PHE A 170 1.18 -1.55 3.99
N TRP A 171 1.64 -2.64 4.61
CA TRP A 171 1.18 -3.99 4.35
C TRP A 171 0.85 -4.74 5.64
N GLU A 172 -0.12 -5.64 5.55
CA GLU A 172 -0.48 -6.59 6.61
C GLU A 172 -0.23 -8.01 6.10
N PRO A 173 0.07 -8.99 6.98
CA PRO A 173 0.29 -8.82 8.42
C PRO A 173 1.71 -8.34 8.73
N ASP A 174 1.82 -7.22 9.43
CA ASP A 174 3.06 -6.70 9.97
C ASP A 174 2.77 -5.93 11.27
N VAL A 175 3.64 -6.10 12.27
CA VAL A 175 3.41 -5.58 13.63
C VAL A 175 3.94 -4.15 13.83
N THR A 176 4.64 -3.59 12.84
CA THR A 176 5.28 -2.26 12.94
C THR A 176 4.31 -1.18 13.43
N PHE A 177 3.07 -1.19 12.91
CA PHE A 177 2.04 -0.21 13.25
C PHE A 177 0.96 -0.73 14.20
N LEU A 178 1.15 -1.90 14.83
CA LEU A 178 0.10 -2.57 15.62
C LEU A 178 -0.50 -1.66 16.70
N GLN A 179 0.32 -0.83 17.35
CA GLN A 179 -0.12 0.10 18.39
C GLN A 179 -1.02 1.23 17.88
N LEU A 180 -0.90 1.60 16.59
CA LEU A 180 -1.71 2.64 15.97
C LEU A 180 -3.07 2.11 15.47
N HIS A 181 -3.30 0.80 15.60
CA HIS A 181 -4.52 0.11 15.16
C HIS A 181 -4.93 0.54 13.74
N PRO A 182 -4.07 0.30 12.75
CA PRO A 182 -4.24 0.87 11.42
C PRO A 182 -5.52 0.33 10.76
N ARG A 183 -6.22 1.21 10.04
CA ARG A 183 -7.41 0.90 9.27
C ARG A 183 -7.12 1.16 7.80
N ARG A 184 -7.28 0.13 6.98
CA ARG A 184 -7.05 0.22 5.54
C ARG A 184 -8.19 0.97 4.86
N ILE A 185 -7.86 1.92 4.01
CA ILE A 185 -8.80 2.58 3.11
C ILE A 185 -9.19 1.60 2.01
N SER A 186 -10.50 1.44 1.78
CA SER A 186 -11.03 0.55 0.75
C SER A 186 -11.21 1.28 -0.58
N PHE A 187 -10.70 0.69 -1.66
CA PHE A 187 -10.87 1.14 -3.03
C PHE A 187 -11.86 0.22 -3.78
N PRO A 188 -12.36 0.59 -4.98
CA PRO A 188 -13.13 -0.34 -5.80
C PRO A 188 -12.41 -1.66 -6.00
N LYS A 189 -13.15 -2.77 -6.06
CA LYS A 189 -12.57 -4.12 -6.10
C LYS A 189 -11.48 -4.26 -7.18
N HIS A 190 -10.39 -4.94 -6.83
CA HIS A 190 -9.27 -5.23 -7.70
C HIS A 190 -9.68 -5.69 -9.10
N ASN A 191 -9.11 -5.06 -10.13
CA ASN A 191 -9.25 -5.42 -11.54
C ASN A 191 -7.88 -5.80 -12.14
N PRO A 192 -7.60 -7.09 -12.38
CA PRO A 192 -6.29 -7.53 -12.83
C PRO A 192 -5.92 -7.01 -14.23
N LEU A 193 -6.91 -6.77 -15.10
CA LEU A 193 -6.66 -6.26 -16.45
C LEU A 193 -6.28 -4.78 -16.47
N GLN A 194 -6.74 -4.00 -15.49
CA GLN A 194 -6.31 -2.60 -15.32
C GLN A 194 -4.87 -2.57 -14.77
N TRP A 195 -4.62 -3.35 -13.72
CA TRP A 195 -3.30 -3.44 -13.09
C TRP A 195 -2.21 -3.91 -14.05
N LEU A 196 -2.52 -4.87 -14.94
CA LEU A 196 -1.59 -5.34 -15.98
C LEU A 196 -1.19 -4.24 -16.97
N ARG A 197 -2.04 -3.23 -17.17
CA ARG A 197 -1.79 -2.08 -18.06
C ARG A 197 -1.16 -0.89 -17.33
N GLY A 198 -0.87 -1.03 -16.04
CA GLY A 198 -0.34 0.05 -15.20
C GLY A 198 -1.42 1.04 -14.72
N ASP A 199 -2.70 0.67 -14.74
CA ASP A 199 -3.77 1.43 -14.08
C ASP A 199 -4.02 0.83 -12.69
N TYR A 200 -3.59 1.55 -11.66
CA TYR A 200 -3.67 1.13 -10.25
C TYR A 200 -4.85 1.74 -9.49
N SER A 201 -5.87 2.26 -10.20
CA SER A 201 -7.02 2.94 -9.59
C SER A 201 -7.88 2.06 -8.69
N THR A 202 -7.92 0.74 -8.91
CA THR A 202 -8.66 -0.21 -8.05
C THR A 202 -7.84 -0.71 -6.87
N ASP A 203 -8.46 -1.44 -5.96
CA ASP A 203 -7.78 -2.06 -4.84
C ASP A 203 -6.68 -3.03 -5.29
N SER A 204 -5.65 -3.21 -4.47
CA SER A 204 -4.60 -4.17 -4.75
C SER A 204 -5.09 -5.59 -4.58
N GLN A 205 -4.47 -6.53 -5.28
CA GLN A 205 -4.74 -7.94 -5.06
C GLN A 205 -4.29 -8.32 -3.65
N ALA A 206 -5.15 -9.01 -2.89
CA ALA A 206 -4.70 -9.70 -1.69
C ALA A 206 -3.84 -10.89 -2.12
N GLU A 207 -2.62 -10.98 -1.61
CA GLU A 207 -1.70 -12.06 -1.94
C GLU A 207 -1.79 -13.15 -0.87
N ASP A 208 -1.47 -14.37 -1.26
CA ASP A 208 -1.47 -15.54 -0.40
C ASP A 208 -0.04 -16.07 -0.40
N PRO A 209 0.80 -15.68 0.59
CA PRO A 209 2.17 -16.14 0.66
C PRO A 209 2.24 -17.67 0.62
N ARG A 210 3.06 -18.19 -0.28
CA ARG A 210 3.22 -19.64 -0.51
C ARG A 210 4.59 -20.11 -0.05
N ILE A 211 4.65 -21.31 0.50
CA ILE A 211 5.90 -22.03 0.71
C ILE A 211 6.29 -22.66 -0.63
N VAL A 212 7.31 -22.09 -1.27
CA VAL A 212 7.87 -22.60 -2.53
C VAL A 212 9.26 -23.14 -2.26
N VAL A 213 9.51 -24.38 -2.67
CA VAL A 213 10.78 -25.09 -2.44
C VAL A 213 11.34 -25.62 -3.76
N SER A 214 12.61 -26.04 -3.76
CA SER A 214 13.13 -26.83 -4.88
C SER A 214 12.41 -28.19 -4.96
N SER A 215 12.12 -28.65 -6.17
CA SER A 215 11.54 -29.97 -6.45
C SER A 215 12.33 -31.12 -5.81
N ASP A 216 13.65 -30.94 -5.65
CA ASP A 216 14.54 -31.98 -5.15
C ASP A 216 14.62 -31.99 -3.62
N LEU A 217 13.91 -31.08 -2.93
CA LEU A 217 13.88 -31.02 -1.47
C LEU A 217 13.40 -32.35 -0.87
N MET A 218 12.46 -33.04 -1.52
CA MET A 218 12.01 -34.36 -1.08
C MET A 218 13.14 -35.40 -1.10
N MET A 219 14.07 -35.31 -2.04
CA MET A 219 15.20 -36.22 -2.17
C MET A 219 16.31 -35.89 -1.16
N HIS A 220 16.60 -34.61 -0.97
CA HIS A 220 17.74 -34.16 -0.18
C HIS A 220 17.43 -33.93 1.31
N ALA A 221 16.19 -33.58 1.64
CA ALA A 221 15.76 -33.24 2.99
C ALA A 221 14.27 -33.54 3.21
N PRO A 222 13.87 -34.83 3.17
CA PRO A 222 12.46 -35.24 3.30
C PRO A 222 11.80 -34.74 4.60
N ASP A 223 12.52 -34.77 5.72
CA ASP A 223 12.02 -34.32 7.02
C ASP A 223 11.72 -32.81 7.03
N VAL A 224 12.54 -32.01 6.34
CA VAL A 224 12.32 -30.56 6.18
C VAL A 224 11.07 -30.31 5.33
N ARG A 225 10.89 -31.07 4.24
CA ARG A 225 9.67 -30.98 3.43
C ARG A 225 8.42 -31.33 4.24
N GLU A 226 8.48 -32.37 5.08
CA GLU A 226 7.37 -32.75 5.95
C GLU A 226 7.07 -31.67 7.01
N MET A 227 8.10 -31.08 7.61
CA MET A 227 7.95 -29.93 8.52
C MET A 227 7.25 -28.76 7.81
N LEU A 228 7.71 -28.38 6.62
CA LEU A 228 7.15 -27.27 5.84
C LEU A 228 5.68 -27.50 5.46
N LEU A 229 5.29 -28.73 5.13
CA LEU A 229 3.88 -29.09 4.87
C LEU A 229 2.97 -28.93 6.10
N LYS A 230 3.55 -28.97 7.30
CA LYS A 230 2.83 -28.79 8.58
C LYS A 230 2.82 -27.33 9.06
N MET A 231 3.63 -26.45 8.47
CA MET A 231 3.62 -25.02 8.78
C MET A 231 2.36 -24.38 8.17
N LYS A 232 1.46 -23.90 9.03
CA LYS A 232 0.26 -23.11 8.70
C LYS A 232 0.17 -21.94 9.64
#